data_AF-A0A8K1FUV4-F1
#
_entry.id   AF-A0A8K1FUV4-F1
#
_cell.length_a   1.000
_cell.length_b   1.000
_cell.length_c   1.000
_cell.angle_alpha   90.00
_cell.angle_beta   90.00
_cell.angle_gamma   90.00
#
_symmetry.space_group_name_H-M   'P 1'
#
loop_
_entity.id
_entity.type
_entity.pdbx_description
1 polymer ?
#
loop_
_entity_poly.entity_id
_entity_poly.type
_entity_poly.pdbx_seq_one_letter_code
_entity_poly.pdbx_strand_id
1 'polypeptide(L)' 'RVLEKTNSIKNSAIQLLSPARVLGVNTVWMPDGSVQYVIRVSKSERKLLPAEAQLLESALTKIHSTPVRIRVE' A
#
# COMPACT_ATOMS: atom_id res chain seq x y z
N ARG A 1 -3.61 -7.15 -13.67
CA ARG A 1 -2.37 -6.34 -13.74
C ARG A 1 -1.21 -7.24 -13.35
N VAL A 2 -0.16 -7.31 -14.16
CA VAL A 2 1.08 -8.00 -13.81
C VAL A 2 1.91 -7.03 -12.96
N LEU A 3 2.36 -7.46 -11.79
CA LEU A 3 3.20 -6.67 -10.88
C LEU A 3 4.60 -7.26 -10.89
N GLU A 4 5.63 -6.42 -10.93
CA GLU A 4 6.98 -6.91 -10.67
C GLU A 4 7.11 -7.27 -9.20
N LYS A 5 7.69 -8.44 -8.93
CA LYS A 5 8.00 -8.87 -7.56
C LYS A 5 9.22 -8.09 -7.07
N THR A 6 9.00 -6.86 -6.65
CA THR A 6 10.05 -6.03 -6.05
C THR A 6 10.16 -6.34 -4.56
N ASN A 7 11.38 -6.45 -4.03
CA ASN A 7 11.62 -6.54 -2.58
C ASN A 7 11.12 -5.32 -1.79
N SER A 8 10.78 -4.22 -2.48
CA SER A 8 10.33 -2.98 -1.86
C SER A 8 8.81 -2.85 -1.93
N ILE A 9 8.16 -2.88 -0.76
CA ILE A 9 6.73 -2.66 -0.57
C ILE A 9 6.27 -1.37 -1.27
N LYS A 10 7.14 -0.34 -1.30
CA LYS A 10 6.87 0.96 -1.89
C LYS A 10 6.63 0.85 -3.39
N ASN A 11 7.47 0.09 -4.10
CA ASN A 11 7.34 -0.08 -5.54
C ASN A 11 6.10 -0.91 -5.89
N SER A 12 5.83 -1.98 -5.15
CA SER A 12 4.60 -2.76 -5.33
C SER A 12 3.35 -1.93 -5.06
N ALA A 13 3.37 -1.08 -4.02
CA ALA A 13 2.29 -0.16 -3.73
C ALA A 13 2.08 0.85 -4.88
N ILE A 14 3.14 1.50 -5.36
CA ILE A 14 3.05 2.45 -6.49
C ILE A 14 2.48 1.75 -7.74
N GLN A 15 2.97 0.55 -8.06
CA GLN A 15 2.50 -0.22 -9.21
C GLN A 15 1.04 -0.67 -9.06
N LEU A 16 0.57 -0.96 -7.84
CA LEU A 16 -0.81 -1.38 -7.60
C LEU A 16 -1.78 -0.19 -7.54
N LEU A 17 -1.35 0.92 -6.94
CA LEU A 17 -2.17 2.13 -6.78
C LEU A 17 -2.21 3.00 -8.04
N SER A 18 -1.30 2.84 -9.00
CA SER A 18 -1.33 3.58 -10.27
C SER A 18 -2.72 3.52 -10.96
N PRO A 19 -3.28 4.64 -11.47
CA PRO A 19 -2.69 5.96 -11.68
C PRO A 19 -2.58 6.86 -10.44
N ALA A 20 -3.08 6.41 -9.29
CA ALA A 20 -3.04 7.17 -8.05
C ALA A 20 -1.60 7.35 -7.54
N ARG A 21 -1.22 8.59 -7.23
CA ARG A 21 0.07 8.94 -6.63
C ARG A 21 0.10 8.57 -5.15
N VAL A 22 1.08 7.75 -4.79
CA VAL A 22 1.40 7.42 -3.40
C VAL A 22 2.31 8.51 -2.84
N LEU A 23 1.90 9.14 -1.73
CA LEU A 23 2.69 10.16 -1.04
C LEU A 23 3.93 9.53 -0.39
N GLY A 24 3.77 8.34 0.17
CA GLY A 24 4.86 7.57 0.74
C GLY A 24 4.37 6.31 1.43
N VAL A 25 5.32 5.52 1.90
CA VAL A 25 5.03 4.35 2.74
C VAL A 25 5.83 4.50 4.03
N ASN A 26 5.12 4.43 5.15
CA ASN A 26 5.70 4.41 6.48
C ASN A 26 5.77 2.96 6.96
N THR A 27 6.87 2.59 7.61
CA THR A 27 6.99 1.32 8.32
C THR A 27 6.77 1.60 9.80
N VAL A 28 5.71 1.02 10.36
CA VAL A 28 5.42 1.04 11.78
C VAL A 28 5.97 -0.24 12.37
N TRP A 29 6.88 -0.09 13.32
CA TRP A 29 7.45 -1.20 14.08
C TRP A 29 6.66 -1.34 15.36
N MET A 30 6.00 -2.47 15.53
CA MET A 30 5.27 -2.79 16.74
C MET A 30 6.25 -3.32 17.79
N PRO A 31 5.96 -3.13 19.09
CA PRO A 31 6.83 -3.55 20.18
C PRO A 31 7.00 -5.08 20.27
N ASP A 32 6.16 -5.84 19.57
CA ASP A 32 6.25 -7.30 19.40
C ASP A 32 7.25 -7.71 18.29
N GLY A 33 7.90 -6.75 17.63
CA GLY A 33 8.83 -6.99 16.52
C GLY A 33 8.15 -7.18 15.17
N SER A 34 6.82 -7.08 15.09
CA SER A 34 6.11 -7.12 13.83
C SER A 34 6.18 -5.78 13.08
N VAL A 35 6.07 -5.87 11.75
CA VAL A 35 6.09 -4.70 10.86
C VAL A 35 4.71 -4.48 10.26
N GLN A 36 4.22 -3.25 10.37
CA GLN A 36 3.02 -2.80 9.70
C GLN A 36 3.35 -1.68 8.72
N TYR A 37 2.95 -1.83 7.47
CA TYR A 37 3.18 -0.83 6.44
C TYR A 37 1.97 0.08 6.31
N VAL A 38 2.18 1.39 6.43
CA VAL A 38 1.14 2.41 6.26
C VAL A 38 1.42 3.20 4.99
N ILE A 39 0.59 2.98 3.98
CA ILE A 39 0.67 3.66 2.68
C ILE A 39 -0.15 4.94 2.78
N ARG A 40 0.48 6.09 2.54
CA ARG A 40 -0.18 7.40 2.51
C ARG A 40 -0.58 7.77 1.10
N VAL A 41 -1.84 8.10 0.93
CA VAL A 41 -2.46 8.49 -0.36
C VAL A 41 -3.20 9.79 -0.14
N SER A 42 -3.17 10.71 -1.09
CA SER A 42 -3.92 11.97 -0.94
C SER A 42 -5.43 11.73 -1.14
N LYS A 43 -6.25 12.60 -0.56
CA LYS A 43 -7.70 12.58 -0.74
C LYS A 43 -8.15 12.73 -2.19
N SER A 44 -7.40 13.50 -2.99
CA SER A 44 -7.64 13.65 -4.43
C SER A 44 -7.37 12.34 -5.18
N GLU A 45 -6.30 11.64 -4.79
CA GLU A 45 -5.88 10.37 -5.39
C GLU A 45 -6.81 9.21 -5.00
N ARG A 46 -7.54 9.31 -3.87
CA ARG A 46 -8.56 8.31 -3.49
C ARG A 46 -9.59 8.05 -4.59
N LYS A 47 -10.00 9.10 -5.32
CA LYS A 47 -10.95 8.98 -6.44
C LYS A 47 -10.33 8.37 -7.69
N LEU A 48 -9.01 8.42 -7.81
CA LEU A 48 -8.22 7.85 -8.91
C LEU A 48 -7.78 6.41 -8.63
N LEU A 49 -8.10 5.88 -7.45
CA LEU A 49 -7.79 4.50 -7.12
C LEU A 49 -8.57 3.55 -8.06
N PRO A 50 -7.90 2.54 -8.62
CA PRO A 50 -8.53 1.58 -9.52
C PRO A 50 -9.53 0.65 -8.80
N ALA A 51 -9.50 0.61 -7.47
CA ALA A 51 -10.35 -0.23 -6.62
C ALA A 51 -10.49 0.38 -5.23
N GLU A 52 -11.38 -0.18 -4.42
CA GLU A 52 -11.51 0.20 -3.02
C GLU A 52 -10.22 -0.02 -2.25
N ALA A 53 -9.90 0.91 -1.35
CA ALA A 53 -8.72 0.85 -0.50
C ALA A 53 -8.63 -0.49 0.26
N GLN A 54 -9.75 -1.00 0.76
CA GLN A 54 -9.81 -2.27 1.49
C GLN A 54 -9.43 -3.49 0.65
N LEU A 55 -9.77 -3.47 -0.65
CA LEU A 55 -9.38 -4.52 -1.58
C LEU A 55 -7.86 -4.45 -1.87
N LEU A 56 -7.33 -3.23 -2.04
CA LEU A 56 -5.90 -2.99 -2.26
C LEU A 56 -5.06 -3.39 -1.04
N GLU A 57 -5.52 -3.06 0.18
CA GLU A 57 -4.92 -3.50 1.44
C GLU A 57 -4.85 -5.02 1.52
N SER A 58 -5.96 -5.70 1.19
CA SER A 58 -6.04 -7.15 1.21
C SER A 58 -5.12 -7.79 0.16
N ALA A 59 -5.03 -7.20 -1.03
CA ALA A 59 -4.13 -7.66 -2.09
C ALA A 59 -2.65 -7.52 -1.67
N LEU A 60 -2.26 -6.36 -1.15
CA LEU A 60 -0.88 -6.12 -0.70
C LEU A 60 -0.51 -7.00 0.49
N THR A 61 -1.44 -7.19 1.43
CA THR A 61 -1.26 -8.09 2.58
C THR A 61 -1.07 -9.53 2.13
N LYS A 62 -1.82 -10.00 1.12
CA LYS A 62 -1.62 -11.36 0.56
C LYS A 62 -0.31 -11.50 -0.21
N ILE A 63 0.11 -10.48 -0.97
CA ILE A 63 1.34 -10.53 -1.77
C ILE A 63 2.58 -10.55 -0.87
N HIS A 64 2.58 -9.73 0.19
CA HIS A 64 3.75 -9.52 1.03
C HIS A 64 3.66 -10.20 2.40
N SER A 65 2.57 -10.92 2.69
CA SER A 65 2.29 -11.57 3.99
C SER A 65 2.51 -10.66 5.20
N THR A 66 2.40 -9.35 5.01
CA THR A 66 2.62 -8.32 6.03
C THR A 66 1.39 -7.42 6.11
N PRO A 67 1.00 -6.96 7.30
CA PRO A 67 -0.17 -6.11 7.45
C PRO A 67 0.08 -4.76 6.78
N VAL A 68 -0.70 -4.46 5.73
CA VAL A 68 -0.65 -3.18 5.01
C VAL A 68 -1.92 -2.39 5.26
N ARG A 69 -1.78 -1.10 5.57
CA ARG A 69 -2.90 -0.19 5.80
C ARG A 69 -2.79 1.04 4.91
N ILE A 70 -3.89 1.44 4.28
CA ILE A 70 -3.95 2.63 3.44
C ILE A 70 -4.58 3.76 4.24
N ARG A 71 -3.85 4.87 4.37
CA ARG A 71 -4.33 6.10 5.00
C ARG A 71 -4.49 7.16 3.94
N VAL A 72 -5.70 7.72 3.89
CA VAL A 72 -6.03 8.83 3.00
C VAL A 72 -5.95 10.12 3.81
N GLU A 73 -5.08 11.03 3.37
CA GLU A 73 -4.88 12.36 3.96
C GLU A 73 -5.34 13.47 3.01
#